data_AF-K1V0I1-F1
#
_entry.id   AF-K1V0I1-F1
#
_cell.length_a   1.000
_cell.length_b   1.000
_cell.length_c   1.000
_cell.angle_alpha   90.00
_cell.angle_beta   90.00
_cell.angle_gamma   90.00
#
_symmetry.space_group_name_H-M   'P 1'
#
loop_
_entity.id
_entity.type
_entity.pdbx_description
1 polymer ?
#
loop_
_entity_poly.entity_id
_entity_poly.type
_entity_poly.pdbx_seq_one_letter_code
_entity_poly.pdbx_strand_id
1 'polypeptide(L)'
;MPDEDASEPSEAASFSLLKEQLMEVLDTLTPREKKVLELRFGIVDGRTRTLEEVGKEFNVTRERIRQIEAKALRKLRHPSRSKKLRDFLD
;
A
#
# COMPACT_ATOMS: atom_id res chain seq x y z
N MET A 1 -29.34 -8.31 11.05
CA MET A 1 -28.21 -7.35 11.23
C MET A 1 -27.01 -8.06 10.65
N PRO A 2 -26.35 -7.55 9.60
CA PRO A 2 -25.21 -8.27 9.03
C PRO A 2 -23.98 -7.98 9.89
N ASP A 3 -23.41 -9.03 10.48
CA ASP A 3 -22.01 -9.05 10.89
C ASP A 3 -21.19 -9.22 9.61
N GLU A 4 -20.51 -8.14 9.20
CA GLU A 4 -19.66 -8.09 7.99
C GLU A 4 -18.17 -7.99 8.35
N ASP A 5 -17.79 -8.41 9.56
CA ASP A 5 -16.40 -8.47 10.04
C ASP A 5 -15.84 -9.90 9.95
N ALA A 6 -16.06 -10.56 8.82
CA ALA A 6 -15.38 -11.81 8.46
C ALA A 6 -14.30 -11.51 7.42
N SER A 7 -13.27 -10.74 7.80
CA SER A 7 -12.02 -10.73 7.02
C SER A 7 -11.44 -12.14 7.07
N GLU A 8 -11.67 -12.89 6.01
CA GLU A 8 -11.33 -14.31 5.91
C GLU A 8 -9.85 -14.53 6.26
N PRO A 9 -9.47 -15.63 6.94
CA PRO A 9 -8.06 -15.96 7.21
C PRO A 9 -7.17 -15.97 5.95
N SER A 10 -7.79 -16.18 4.78
CA SER A 10 -7.20 -16.03 3.45
C SER A 10 -6.77 -14.59 3.14
N GLU A 11 -7.57 -13.59 3.50
CA GLU A 11 -7.24 -12.18 3.37
C GLU A 11 -6.08 -11.80 4.28
N ALA A 12 -6.03 -12.29 5.52
CA ALA A 12 -4.96 -11.98 6.47
C ALA A 12 -3.58 -12.55 6.04
N ALA A 13 -3.56 -13.77 5.50
CA ALA A 13 -2.34 -14.39 4.95
C ALA A 13 -1.88 -13.67 3.67
N SER A 14 -2.82 -13.38 2.77
CA SER A 14 -2.56 -12.62 1.54
C SER A 14 -2.07 -11.20 1.86
N PHE A 15 -2.66 -10.56 2.87
CA PHE A 15 -2.29 -9.20 3.31
C PHE A 15 -0.88 -9.15 3.88
N SER A 16 -0.46 -10.16 4.66
CA SER A 16 0.88 -10.21 5.25
C SER A 16 1.98 -10.35 4.18
N LEU A 17 1.73 -11.17 3.18
CA LEU A 17 2.64 -11.35 2.04
C LEU A 17 2.67 -10.10 1.14
N LEU A 18 1.49 -9.52 0.85
CA LEU A 18 1.37 -8.27 0.09
C LEU A 18 2.11 -7.14 0.80
N LYS A 19 2.03 -7.10 2.13
CA LYS A 19 2.70 -6.13 3.01
C LYS A 19 4.23 -6.23 2.91
N GLU A 20 4.81 -7.42 2.91
CA GLU A 20 6.26 -7.62 2.74
C GLU A 20 6.74 -7.10 1.39
N GLN A 21 6.05 -7.48 0.30
CA GLN A 21 6.42 -7.01 -1.04
C GLN A 21 6.22 -5.50 -1.19
N LEU A 22 5.15 -4.95 -0.60
CA LEU A 22 4.95 -3.51 -0.57
C LEU A 22 6.12 -2.86 0.17
N MET A 23 6.52 -3.37 1.35
CA MET A 23 7.66 -2.86 2.10
C MET A 23 8.97 -2.85 1.28
N GLU A 24 9.28 -3.91 0.52
CA GLU A 24 10.44 -3.91 -0.39
C GLU A 24 10.37 -2.76 -1.41
N VAL A 25 9.19 -2.50 -1.99
CA VAL A 25 9.02 -1.41 -2.97
C VAL A 25 9.03 -0.03 -2.29
N LEU A 26 8.43 0.07 -1.10
CA LEU A 26 8.45 1.27 -0.25
C LEU A 26 9.87 1.64 0.17
N ASP A 27 10.75 0.68 0.37
CA ASP A 27 12.15 0.95 0.72
C ASP A 27 12.93 1.63 -0.42
N THR A 28 12.42 1.50 -1.65
CA THR A 28 12.98 2.17 -2.83
C THR A 28 12.33 3.53 -3.13
N LEU A 29 11.36 3.93 -2.31
CA LEU A 29 10.72 5.23 -2.34
C LEU A 29 11.38 6.16 -1.31
N THR A 30 11.15 7.46 -1.43
CA THR A 30 11.64 8.40 -0.43
C THR A 30 10.95 8.13 0.92
N PRO A 31 11.57 8.46 2.07
CA PRO A 31 10.97 8.26 3.39
C PRO A 31 9.56 8.86 3.51
N ARG A 32 9.33 9.99 2.84
CA ARG A 32 8.03 10.67 2.81
C ARG A 32 6.97 9.90 1.99
N GLU A 33 7.35 9.36 0.84
CA GLU A 33 6.47 8.51 0.02
C GLU A 33 6.16 7.18 0.73
N LYS A 34 7.15 6.57 1.36
CA LYS A 34 7.00 5.38 2.21
C LYS A 34 5.98 5.62 3.32
N LYS A 35 6.13 6.71 4.06
CA LYS A 35 5.20 7.08 5.16
C LYS A 35 3.77 7.30 4.69
N VAL A 36 3.58 7.94 3.53
CA VAL A 36 2.27 8.12 2.89
C VAL A 36 1.59 6.78 2.61
N LEU A 37 2.34 5.83 2.05
CA LEU A 37 1.82 4.50 1.72
C LEU A 37 1.61 3.63 2.97
N GLU A 38 2.49 3.75 3.97
CA GLU A 38 2.33 3.11 5.28
C GLU A 38 0.98 3.49 5.93
N LEU A 39 0.64 4.78 5.94
CA LEU A 39 -0.63 5.28 6.49
C LEU A 39 -1.82 4.94 5.59
N ARG A 40 -1.63 4.95 4.27
CA ARG A 40 -2.70 4.61 3.31
C ARG A 40 -3.16 3.16 3.46
N PHE A 41 -2.21 2.24 3.59
CA PHE A 41 -2.47 0.80 3.67
C PHE A 41 -2.47 0.26 5.12
N GLY A 42 -2.30 1.13 6.13
CA GLY A 42 -2.25 0.70 7.53
C GLY A 42 -1.12 -0.28 7.83
N ILE A 43 0.01 -0.17 7.12
CA ILE A 43 1.13 -1.14 7.19
C ILE A 43 1.76 -1.15 8.58
N VAL A 44 1.83 0.02 9.20
CA VAL A 44 2.50 0.21 10.49
C VAL A 44 1.52 0.15 11.66
N ASP A 45 0.38 0.81 11.53
CA ASP A 45 -0.60 1.00 12.60
C ASP A 45 -1.84 0.10 12.46
N GLY A 46 -1.92 -0.70 11.40
CA GLY A 46 -3.08 -1.56 11.11
C GLY A 46 -4.33 -0.78 10.69
N ARG A 47 -4.23 0.55 10.52
CA ARG A 47 -5.37 1.42 10.22
C ARG A 47 -5.18 2.05 8.85
N THR A 48 -6.02 1.65 7.91
CA THR A 48 -6.04 2.27 6.58
C THR A 48 -6.62 3.68 6.69
N ARG A 49 -5.92 4.66 6.11
CA ARG A 49 -6.40 6.06 6.01
C ARG A 49 -6.82 6.40 4.59
N THR A 50 -7.80 7.28 4.46
CA THR A 50 -8.24 7.81 3.17
C THR A 50 -7.18 8.71 2.53
N LEU A 51 -7.19 8.86 1.20
CA LEU A 51 -6.29 9.80 0.49
C LEU A 51 -6.39 11.23 1.05
N GLU A 52 -7.56 11.59 1.57
CA GLU A 52 -7.84 12.91 2.13
C GLU A 52 -7.28 13.07 3.53
N GLU A 53 -7.40 12.06 4.39
CA GLU A 53 -6.78 12.04 5.73
C GLU A 53 -5.26 12.05 5.65
N VAL A 54 -4.68 11.21 4.79
CA VAL A 54 -3.23 11.21 4.54
C VAL A 54 -2.80 12.54 3.93
N GLY A 55 -3.58 13.10 2.99
CA GLY A 55 -3.32 14.43 2.44
C GLY A 55 -3.25 15.51 3.52
N LYS A 56 -4.22 15.54 4.44
CA LYS A 56 -4.25 16.46 5.58
C LYS A 56 -3.04 16.27 6.50
N GLU A 57 -2.67 15.03 6.82
CA GLU A 57 -1.55 14.71 7.71
C GLU A 57 -0.18 15.09 7.12
N PHE A 58 0.00 14.93 5.81
CA PHE A 58 1.23 15.33 5.11
C PHE A 58 1.24 16.77 4.59
N ASN A 59 0.15 17.50 4.85
CA ASN A 59 -0.10 18.85 4.34
C ASN A 59 0.05 18.94 2.80
N VAL A 60 -0.47 17.92 2.11
CA VAL A 60 -0.45 17.80 0.65
C VAL A 60 -1.86 17.58 0.10
N THR A 61 -2.05 17.86 -1.18
CA THR A 61 -3.33 17.63 -1.84
C THR A 61 -3.60 16.14 -2.02
N ARG A 62 -4.89 15.77 -2.08
CA ARG A 62 -5.34 14.42 -2.43
C ARG A 62 -4.68 13.91 -3.71
N GLU A 63 -4.56 14.78 -4.71
CA GLU A 63 -3.93 14.44 -5.99
C GLU A 63 -2.44 14.09 -5.83
N ARG A 64 -1.74 14.73 -4.89
CA ARG A 64 -0.34 14.38 -4.59
C ARG A 64 -0.22 12.97 -4.03
N ILE A 65 -1.13 12.56 -3.14
CA ILE A 65 -1.17 11.18 -2.61
C ILE A 65 -1.43 10.19 -3.74
N ARG A 66 -2.39 10.49 -4.62
CA ARG A 66 -2.70 9.68 -5.81
C ARG A 66 -1.49 9.53 -6.75
N GLN A 67 -0.73 10.60 -6.96
CA GLN A 67 0.51 10.53 -7.76
C GLN A 67 1.57 9.63 -7.13
N ILE A 68 1.73 9.68 -5.80
CA ILE A 68 2.67 8.83 -5.06
C ILE A 68 2.26 7.36 -5.21
N GLU A 69 0.97 7.05 -5.08
CA GLU A 69 0.43 5.71 -5.28
C GLU A 69 0.66 5.21 -6.71
N ALA A 70 0.31 6.01 -7.72
CA ALA A 70 0.54 5.67 -9.12
C ALA A 70 2.03 5.44 -9.44
N LYS A 71 2.91 6.24 -8.82
CA LYS A 71 4.37 6.10 -8.96
C LYS A 71 4.88 4.83 -8.29
N ALA A 72 4.35 4.49 -7.11
CA ALA A 72 4.67 3.24 -6.41
C ALA A 72 4.20 2.04 -7.22
N LEU A 73 2.95 2.03 -7.69
CA LEU A 73 2.39 0.98 -8.56
C LEU A 73 3.19 0.85 -9.87
N ARG A 74 3.63 1.96 -10.46
CA ARG A 74 4.50 1.94 -11.65
C ARG A 74 5.87 1.31 -11.36
N LYS A 75 6.45 1.55 -10.18
CA LYS A 75 7.69 0.88 -9.74
C LYS A 75 7.47 -0.61 -9.47
N LEU A 76 6.32 -0.96 -8.90
CA LEU A 76 5.88 -2.33 -8.60
C LEU A 76 5.67 -3.12 -9.90
N ARG A 77 5.12 -2.48 -10.93
CA ARG A 77 4.83 -3.05 -12.26
C ARG A 77 6.03 -3.01 -13.23
N HIS A 78 7.20 -2.57 -12.79
CA HIS A 78 8.40 -2.55 -13.63
C HIS A 78 8.90 -4.00 -13.85
N PRO A 79 9.18 -4.46 -15.08
CA PRO A 79 9.47 -5.87 -15.38
C PRO A 79 10.62 -6.49 -14.57
N SER A 80 11.60 -5.70 -14.12
CA SER A 80 12.69 -6.20 -13.27
C SER A 80 12.26 -6.52 -11.82
N ARG A 81 11.10 -6.02 -11.38
CA ARG A 81 10.52 -6.24 -10.04
C ARG A 81 9.17 -6.95 -10.09
N SER A 82 8.38 -6.69 -11.13
CA SER A 82 7.10 -7.34 -11.36
C SER A 82 7.23 -8.82 -11.65
N LYS A 83 8.41 -9.33 -12.03
CA LYS A 83 8.66 -10.77 -12.15
C LYS A 83 8.47 -11.47 -10.79
N LYS A 84 8.87 -10.84 -9.68
CA LYS A 84 8.62 -11.34 -8.32
C LYS A 84 7.15 -11.26 -7.90
N LEU A 85 6.37 -10.34 -8.49
CA LEU A 85 4.95 -10.12 -8.17
C LEU A 85 4.00 -10.92 -9.05
N ARG A 86 4.37 -11.18 -10.32
CA ARG A 86 3.57 -11.98 -11.25
C ARG A 86 3.42 -13.43 -10.78
N ASP A 87 4.47 -13.98 -10.17
CA ASP A 87 4.45 -15.34 -9.61
C ASP A 87 3.46 -15.51 -8.43
N PHE A 88 2.81 -14.44 -7.96
CA PHE A 88 1.85 -14.45 -6.85
C PHE A 88 0.41 -14.07 -7.23
N LEU A 89 0.16 -13.65 -8.48
CA LEU A 89 -1.16 -13.28 -8.98
C LEU A 89 -1.76 -14.34 -9.94
N ASP A 90 -1.05 -15.46 -10.16
CA ASP A 90 -1.55 -16.66 -10.85
C ASP A 90 -2.11 -17.68 -9.85
#